data_AF-A0A3D5GPB9-F1
#
_entry.id   AF-A0A3D5GPB9-F1
#
_cell.length_a   1.000
_cell.length_b   1.000
_cell.length_c   1.000
_cell.angle_alpha   90.00
_cell.angle_beta   90.00
_cell.angle_gamma   90.00
#
_symmetry.space_group_name_H-M   'P 1'
#
loop_
_entity.id
_entity.type
_entity.pdbx_description
1 polymer ?
#
loop_
_entity_poly.entity_id
_entity_poly.type
_entity_poly.pdbx_seq_one_letter_code
_entity_poly.pdbx_strand_id
1 'polypeptide(L)' 'EIDGVEQLTRYLDFLNRDPMLRPVRGMLVAQEVRLQARVLADDRNIEWLEVNYDDLRGIESNELKLF' A
#
# COMPACT_ATOMS: atom_id res chain seq x y z
N GLU A 1 -1.41 11.82 3.09
CA GLU A 1 -0.06 12.26 3.50
C GLU A 1 0.94 11.36 2.80
N ILE A 2 2.15 11.83 2.49
CA ILE A 2 3.13 11.04 1.73
C ILE A 2 4.05 10.20 2.63
N ASP A 3 4.01 10.44 3.94
CA ASP A 3 4.91 9.84 4.92
C ASP A 3 4.90 8.32 4.91
N GLY A 4 3.75 7.70 4.64
CA GLY A 4 3.63 6.25 4.49
C GLY A 4 4.45 5.70 3.32
N VAL A 5 4.50 6.42 2.19
CA VAL A 5 5.31 6.04 1.02
C VAL A 5 6.79 6.23 1.31
N GLU A 6 7.16 7.33 1.96
CA GLU A 6 8.55 7.61 2.34
C GLU A 6 9.08 6.59 3.37
N GLN A 7 8.25 6.21 4.34
CA GLN A 7 8.58 5.15 5.28
C GLN A 7 8.78 3.80 4.58
N LEU A 8 7.85 3.42 3.70
CA LEU A 8 7.94 2.16 2.96
C LEU A 8 9.18 2.13 2.05
N THR A 9 9.48 3.24 1.36
CA THR A 9 10.71 3.38 0.55
C THR A 9 11.94 3.08 1.39
N ARG A 10 12.09 3.70 2.57
CA ARG A 10 13.25 3.47 3.45
C ARG A 10 13.38 2.01 3.88
N TYR A 11 12.27 1.32 4.13
CA TYR A 11 12.31 -0.10 4.47
C TYR A 11 12.70 -0.97 3.28
N LEU A 12 12.14 -0.72 2.10
CA LEU A 12 12.52 -1.46 0.89
C LEU A 12 13.99 -1.27 0.55
N ASP A 13 14.50 -0.04 0.64
CA ASP A 13 15.92 0.27 0.41
C ASP A 13 16.84 -0.44 1.41
N PHE A 14 16.41 -0.57 2.66
CA PHE A 14 17.19 -1.27 3.69
C PHE A 14 17.16 -2.78 3.47
N LEU A 15 15.98 -3.37 3.32
CA LEU A 15 15.80 -4.82 3.20
C LEU A 15 16.41 -5.38 1.91
N ASN A 16 16.36 -4.63 0.80
CA ASN A 16 16.95 -5.08 -0.47
C ASN A 16 18.49 -5.04 -0.50
N ARG A 17 19.15 -4.47 0.52
CA ARG A 17 20.62 -4.57 0.69
C ARG A 17 21.05 -5.98 1.06
N ASP A 18 20.17 -6.76 1.71
CA ASP A 18 20.47 -8.12 2.13
C ASP A 18 20.25 -9.11 0.97
N PRO A 19 21.30 -9.82 0.50
CA PRO A 19 21.17 -10.83 -0.55
C PRO A 19 20.26 -12.02 -0.19
N MET A 20 20.04 -12.28 1.10
CA MET A 20 19.15 -13.35 1.57
C MET A 20 17.68 -12.94 1.55
N LEU A 21 17.37 -11.63 1.59
CA LEU A 21 15.99 -11.12 1.60
C LEU A 21 15.52 -10.69 0.23
N ARG A 22 16.42 -10.17 -0.62
CA ARG A 22 16.04 -9.63 -1.92
C ARG A 22 15.58 -10.74 -2.90
N PRO A 23 14.59 -10.45 -3.77
CA PRO A 23 13.92 -9.17 -3.97
C PRO A 23 12.75 -8.94 -3.01
N VAL A 24 12.75 -7.80 -2.31
CA VAL A 24 11.64 -7.34 -1.48
C VAL A 24 10.85 -6.26 -2.21
N ARG A 25 9.55 -6.50 -2.39
CA ARG A 25 8.59 -5.53 -2.94
C ARG A 25 7.67 -5.05 -1.83
N GLY A 26 7.18 -3.82 -1.95
CA GLY A 26 6.27 -3.22 -0.97
C GLY A 26 4.98 -2.77 -1.63
N MET A 27 3.94 -2.70 -0.82
CA MET A 27 2.61 -2.24 -1.21
C MET A 27 2.06 -1.33 -0.12
N LEU A 28 1.59 -0.13 -0.50
CA LEU A 28 0.90 0.79 0.39
C LEU A 28 -0.58 0.39 0.47
N VAL A 29 -1.05 -0.04 1.63
CA VAL A 29 -2.44 -0.43 1.86
C VAL A 29 -3.08 0.50 2.89
N ALA A 30 -4.18 1.15 2.54
CA ALA A 30 -4.91 2.06 3.42
C ALA A 30 -6.41 2.07 3.08
N GLN A 31 -7.26 2.67 3.92
CA GLN A 31 -8.66 2.93 3.53
C GLN A 31 -8.76 4.01 2.44
N GLU A 32 -7.87 4.99 2.50
CA GLU A 32 -7.78 6.07 1.52
C GLU A 32 -6.30 6.36 1.26
N VAL A 33 -5.93 6.42 -0.02
CA VAL A 33 -4.60 6.82 -0.50
C VAL A 33 -4.77 8.12 -1.26
N ARG A 34 -4.32 9.23 -0.67
CA ARG A 34 -4.42 10.57 -1.30
C ARG A 34 -3.64 10.63 -2.62
N LEU A 35 -4.09 11.46 -3.55
CA LEU A 35 -3.51 11.56 -4.90
C LEU A 35 -1.98 11.76 -4.91
N GLN A 36 -1.45 12.65 -4.06
CA GLN A 36 -0.01 12.89 -3.97
C GLN A 36 0.78 11.66 -3.48
N ALA A 37 0.17 10.80 -2.66
CA ALA A 37 0.79 9.55 -2.22
C ALA A 37 0.75 8.49 -3.33
N ARG A 38 -0.33 8.42 -4.12
CA ARG A 38 -0.40 7.55 -5.31
C ARG A 38 0.70 7.89 -6.31
N VAL A 39 0.82 9.18 -6.66
CA VAL A 39 1.84 9.67 -7.59
C VAL A 39 3.25 9.33 -7.11
N LEU A 40 3.54 9.53 -5.82
CA LEU A 40 4.86 9.19 -5.26
C LEU A 40 5.09 7.68 -5.19
N ALA A 41 4.08 6.88 -4.87
CA ALA A 41 4.20 5.42 -4.85
C ALA A 41 4.52 4.88 -6.25
N ASP A 42 3.80 5.36 -7.26
CA ASP A 42 4.03 5.00 -8.66
C ASP A 42 5.46 5.38 -9.12
N ASP A 43 5.94 6.59 -8.79
CA ASP A 43 7.31 7.06 -9.07
C ASP A 43 8.38 6.14 -8.44
N ARG A 44 8.10 5.57 -7.27
CA ARG A 44 9.00 4.67 -6.54
C ARG A 44 8.80 3.18 -6.84
N ASN A 45 7.96 2.83 -7.82
CA ASN A 45 7.58 1.45 -8.14
C ASN A 45 7.00 0.69 -6.92
N ILE A 46 6.20 1.38 -6.11
CA ILE A 46 5.46 0.82 -4.99
C ILE A 46 3.99 0.71 -5.39
N GLU A 47 3.44 -0.50 -5.31
CA GLU A 47 2.01 -0.71 -5.55
C GLU A 47 1.18 -0.07 -4.43
N TRP A 48 -0.06 0.31 -4.71
CA TRP A 48 -0.98 0.80 -3.69
C TRP A 48 -2.39 0.22 -3.87
N LEU A 49 -3.09 0.06 -2.76
CA LEU A 49 -4.47 -0.43 -2.74
C LEU A 49 -5.26 0.21 -1.63
N GLU A 50 -6.48 0.62 -1.99
CA GLU A 50 -7.50 1.01 -1.02
C GLU A 50 -8.30 -0.21 -0.59
N VAL A 51 -8.46 -0.41 0.72
CA VAL A 51 -9.19 -1.53 1.29
C VAL A 51 -10.34 -1.05 2.16
N ASN A 52 -11.45 -1.77 2.10
CA ASN A 52 -12.54 -1.60 3.06
C ASN A 52 -12.27 -2.50 4.28
N TYR A 53 -12.15 -1.91 5.47
CA TYR A 53 -11.88 -2.67 6.70
C TYR A 53 -13.05 -3.50 7.19
N ASP A 54 -14.28 -3.11 6.90
CA ASP A 54 -15.46 -3.92 7.24
C ASP A 54 -15.48 -5.19 6.39
N ASP A 55 -15.22 -5.06 5.07
CA ASP A 55 -15.06 -6.18 4.15
C ASP A 55 -13.92 -7.12 4.63
N LEU A 56 -12.76 -6.58 5.06
CA LEU A 56 -11.63 -7.38 5.56
C LEU A 56 -11.89 -8.06 6.91
N ARG A 57 -12.77 -7.49 7.75
CA ARG A 57 -13.18 -8.09 9.03
C ARG A 57 -14.27 -9.14 8.86
N GLY A 58 -14.74 -9.37 7.64
CA GLY A 58 -15.85 -10.30 7.35
C GLY A 58 -17.20 -9.75 7.80
N ILE A 59 -17.32 -8.43 7.97
CA ILE A 59 -18.61 -7.77 8.21
C ILE A 59 -19.23 -7.60 6.83
N GLU A 60 -20.31 -8.32 6.55
CA GLU A 60 -21.03 -8.14 5.28
C GLU A 60 -21.56 -6.71 5.19
N SER A 61 -21.11 -5.97 4.17
CA SER A 61 -21.66 -4.66 3.88
C SER A 61 -23.13 -4.80 3.51
N ASN A 62 -24.01 -4.06 4.21
CA ASN A 62 -25.42 -3.93 3.86
C ASN A 62 -25.65 -3.06 2.61
N GLU A 63 -24.59 -2.55 1.99
CA GLU A 63 -24.68 -1.78 0.76
C GLU A 63 -24.83 -2.68 -0.47
N LEU A 64 -25.86 -2.39 -1.26
CA LEU A 64 -26.04 -3.03 -2.57
C LEU A 64 -24.95 -2.54 -3.52
N LYS A 65 -23.96 -3.39 -3.84
CA LYS A 65 -22.98 -3.14 -4.91
C LYS A 65 -23.58 -3.61 -6.25
N LEU A 66 -23.52 -2.77 -7.29
CA LEU A 66 -23.80 -3.26 -8.65
C LEU A 66 -22.72 -4.27 -9.03
N PHE A 67 -23.17 -5.36 -9.65
CA PHE A 67 -22.40 -6.55 -10.03
C PHE A 67 -21.02 -6.24 -10.63
#